data_AF-A0A8H4IVF4-F1
#
_entry.id   AF-A0A8H4IVF4-F1
#
_cell.length_a   1.000
_cell.length_b   1.000
_cell.length_c   1.000
_cell.angle_alpha   90.00
_cell.angle_beta   90.00
_cell.angle_gamma   90.00
#
_symmetry.space_group_name_H-M   'P 1'
#
loop_
_entity.id
_entity.type
_entity.pdbx_description
1 polymer ?
#
loop_
_entity_poly.entity_id
_entity_poly.type
_entity_poly.pdbx_seq_one_letter_code
_entity_poly.pdbx_strand_id
1 'polypeptide(L)'
;MASRAMSLRLALSLLLSFYLNLAHAVSSQEPLKPLEARGYAVGDAVPVTCLNRTIDTGEHITDASGQLQYIPFPVCNETGKPLELYFGIEKDMNCTIDFISDPLFHLLEFYVHNDAPLTCRIPSRPLSQSADSDSGEYSVDAVSQKSGAMGTQSGGFTPLIIALTGTLQLSHLHISNYLNVLVHAAPRSIAPGTIDAATAYSVSHATRNTKIVIGDSLPLRLSVRWYPNTVLPSQWAGVGGHVYMSTVVYCMLSAGAATAVCFAWFRGVELPRRLKRYGKDRAIGVESGRGYNGYGLGVAGGYGSAKGVDPAFGNFVEQFYTAAEGNTTTTADFVAFFSPNATIAMGPVQNFTGADQIVTFKETICSGDCVVNYHFPNVATVSAETAIDKTFAVQGLAKAHYVNGSCGATSYETRFTVLKDGVWTARLCPGSGSLAVLDLVAQSGTGGTCDDF
;
A
#
# COMPACT_ATOMS: atom_id res chain seq x y z
N MET A 1 -18.04 -28.54 90.45
CA MET A 1 -17.66 -28.88 89.05
C MET A 1 -18.25 -27.93 87.99
N ALA A 2 -19.36 -27.21 88.24
CA ALA A 2 -19.99 -26.34 87.25
C ALA A 2 -19.20 -25.07 86.86
N SER A 3 -18.37 -24.50 87.76
CA SER A 3 -17.63 -23.25 87.48
C SER A 3 -16.44 -23.42 86.52
N ARG A 4 -15.79 -24.61 86.47
CA ARG A 4 -14.68 -24.87 85.53
C ARG A 4 -15.14 -25.04 84.09
N ALA A 5 -16.36 -25.57 83.87
CA ALA A 5 -16.91 -25.77 82.53
C ALA A 5 -17.28 -24.45 81.84
N MET A 6 -17.68 -23.42 82.61
CA MET A 6 -18.05 -22.11 82.09
C MET A 6 -16.82 -21.31 81.61
N SER A 7 -15.68 -21.45 82.30
CA SER A 7 -14.42 -20.82 81.92
C SER A 7 -13.83 -21.37 80.62
N LEU A 8 -13.97 -22.67 80.36
CA LEU A 8 -13.44 -23.31 79.15
C LEU A 8 -14.24 -22.91 77.90
N ARG A 9 -15.57 -22.80 78.03
CA ARG A 9 -16.45 -22.34 76.93
C ARG A 9 -16.19 -20.88 76.54
N LEU A 10 -15.89 -20.03 77.53
CA LEU A 10 -15.54 -18.63 77.29
C LEU A 10 -14.19 -18.52 76.55
N ALA A 11 -13.19 -19.28 76.99
CA ALA A 11 -11.88 -19.31 76.36
C ALA A 11 -11.94 -19.82 74.91
N LEU A 12 -12.70 -20.89 74.65
CA LEU A 12 -12.90 -21.41 73.30
C LEU A 12 -13.64 -20.41 72.40
N SER A 13 -14.63 -19.70 72.93
CA SER A 13 -15.37 -18.68 72.15
C SER A 13 -14.50 -17.47 71.80
N LEU A 14 -13.60 -17.07 72.71
CA LEU A 14 -12.63 -16.00 72.46
C LEU A 14 -11.55 -16.40 71.46
N LEU A 15 -11.07 -17.64 71.51
CA LEU A 15 -10.15 -18.17 70.52
C LEU A 15 -10.82 -18.25 69.14
N LEU A 16 -12.05 -18.75 69.08
CA LEU A 16 -12.78 -18.86 67.83
C LEU A 16 -13.05 -17.47 67.21
N SER A 17 -13.44 -16.49 68.02
CA SER A 17 -13.63 -15.12 67.53
C SER A 17 -12.32 -14.47 67.10
N PHE A 18 -11.21 -14.73 67.80
CA PHE A 18 -9.89 -14.27 67.40
C PHE A 18 -9.47 -14.86 66.03
N TYR A 19 -9.62 -16.18 65.83
CA TYR A 19 -9.28 -16.81 64.56
C TYR A 19 -10.19 -16.38 63.40
N LEU A 20 -11.48 -16.14 63.66
CA LEU A 20 -12.41 -15.63 62.64
C LEU A 20 -12.07 -14.19 62.23
N ASN A 21 -11.70 -13.33 63.20
CA ASN A 21 -11.24 -11.97 62.91
C ASN A 21 -9.90 -11.96 62.17
N LEU A 22 -8.99 -12.89 62.50
CA LEU A 22 -7.70 -13.01 61.82
C LEU A 22 -7.87 -13.52 60.37
N ALA A 23 -8.79 -14.46 60.15
CA ALA A 23 -9.15 -14.93 58.81
C ALA A 23 -9.80 -13.83 57.96
N HIS A 24 -10.66 -12.99 58.56
CA HIS A 24 -11.19 -11.80 57.89
C HIS A 24 -10.12 -10.75 57.59
N ALA A 25 -9.16 -10.53 58.49
CA ALA A 25 -8.06 -9.60 58.25
C ALA A 25 -7.13 -10.06 57.12
N VAL A 26 -6.84 -11.35 57.03
CA VAL A 26 -6.04 -11.94 55.93
C VAL A 26 -6.83 -11.94 54.61
N SER A 27 -8.14 -12.19 54.64
CA SER A 27 -8.99 -12.12 53.44
C SER A 27 -9.30 -10.69 52.99
N SER A 28 -9.15 -9.70 53.87
CA SER A 28 -9.39 -8.27 53.59
C SER A 28 -8.13 -7.49 53.22
N GLN A 29 -6.97 -8.15 53.17
CA GLN A 29 -5.82 -7.60 52.46
C GLN A 29 -6.13 -7.72 50.96
N GLU A 30 -6.83 -6.72 50.42
CA GLU A 30 -6.71 -6.43 48.99
C GLU A 30 -5.21 -6.32 48.69
N PRO A 31 -4.68 -7.07 47.71
CA PRO A 31 -3.32 -6.82 47.25
C PRO A 31 -3.25 -5.34 46.90
N LEU A 32 -2.28 -4.61 47.47
CA LEU A 32 -1.97 -3.24 47.09
C LEU A 32 -2.10 -3.16 45.57
N LYS A 33 -3.14 -2.48 45.07
CA LYS A 33 -3.28 -2.22 43.64
C LYS A 33 -1.92 -1.69 43.20
N PRO A 34 -1.20 -2.37 42.29
CA PRO A 34 0.08 -1.85 41.82
C PRO A 34 -0.21 -0.42 41.40
N LEU A 35 0.52 0.54 41.98
CA LEU A 35 0.33 1.96 41.76
C LEU A 35 0.21 2.14 40.25
N GLU A 36 -1.00 2.44 39.77
CA GLU A 36 -1.27 2.42 38.34
C GLU A 36 -0.36 3.48 37.73
N ALA A 37 0.65 3.03 36.99
CA ALA A 37 1.71 3.91 36.52
C ALA A 37 1.04 5.06 35.74
N ARG A 38 1.22 6.29 36.24
CA ARG A 38 0.63 7.50 35.65
C ARG A 38 0.88 7.46 34.14
N GLY A 39 -0.16 7.60 33.33
CA GLY A 39 -0.01 7.77 31.88
C GLY A 39 0.54 9.16 31.54
N TYR A 40 1.12 9.30 30.35
CA TYR A 40 1.59 10.58 29.83
C TYR A 40 0.45 11.61 29.75
N ALA A 41 0.73 12.82 30.24
CA ALA A 41 -0.03 14.00 29.89
C ALA A 41 0.48 14.58 28.56
N VAL A 42 -0.37 15.36 27.89
CA VAL A 42 0.03 16.04 26.65
C VAL A 42 1.17 17.00 26.95
N GLY A 43 2.27 16.87 26.23
CA GLY A 43 3.49 17.65 26.41
C GLY A 43 4.51 17.05 27.37
N ASP A 44 4.23 15.92 28.02
CA ASP A 44 5.24 15.21 28.80
C ASP A 44 6.39 14.73 27.88
N ALA A 45 7.63 14.84 28.35
CA ALA A 45 8.82 14.45 27.61
C ALA A 45 8.99 12.93 27.58
N VAL A 46 9.33 12.40 26.41
CA VAL A 46 9.51 10.98 26.11
C VAL A 46 10.96 10.80 25.63
N PRO A 47 11.88 10.37 26.49
CA PRO A 47 13.29 10.23 26.12
C PRO A 47 13.51 9.05 25.16
N VAL A 48 14.35 9.25 24.14
CA VAL A 48 14.73 8.21 23.19
C VAL A 48 16.05 7.57 23.62
N THR A 49 16.04 6.24 23.76
CA THR A 49 17.25 5.45 24.04
C THR A 49 17.48 4.45 22.92
N CYS A 50 18.71 4.31 22.45
CA CYS A 50 19.09 3.44 21.34
C CYS A 50 20.04 2.34 21.77
N LEU A 51 19.96 1.22 21.08
CA LEU A 51 20.79 0.06 21.34
C LEU A 51 22.25 0.37 20.98
N ASN A 52 23.15 0.08 21.91
CA ASN A 52 24.58 0.26 21.69
C ASN A 52 25.15 -0.87 20.84
N ARG A 53 25.94 -0.54 19.82
CA ARG A 53 26.49 -1.51 18.85
C ARG A 53 28.00 -1.38 18.72
N THR A 54 28.66 -2.50 18.45
CA THR A 54 30.08 -2.55 18.11
C THR A 54 30.32 -1.95 16.72
N ILE A 55 31.45 -1.26 16.57
CA ILE A 55 31.81 -0.54 15.34
C ILE A 55 32.17 -1.51 14.22
N ASP A 56 32.90 -2.59 14.54
CA ASP A 56 33.46 -3.50 13.53
C ASP A 56 32.46 -4.53 12.98
N THR A 57 31.54 -5.01 13.82
CA THR A 57 30.59 -6.08 13.45
C THR A 57 29.14 -5.61 13.38
N GLY A 58 28.82 -4.42 13.91
CA GLY A 58 27.45 -3.95 14.05
C GLY A 58 26.62 -4.81 15.02
N GLU A 59 27.27 -5.64 15.83
CA GLU A 59 26.65 -6.52 16.82
C GLU A 59 26.24 -5.73 18.05
N HIS A 60 25.26 -6.25 18.77
CA HIS A 60 24.76 -5.58 19.98
C HIS A 60 25.73 -5.76 21.14
N ILE A 61 26.01 -4.68 21.85
CA ILE A 61 26.82 -4.75 23.07
C ILE A 61 25.93 -5.25 24.21
N THR A 62 26.40 -6.27 24.91
CA THR A 62 25.77 -6.79 26.12
C THR A 62 26.52 -6.35 27.37
N ASP A 63 25.79 -6.13 28.45
CA ASP A 63 26.37 -5.86 29.75
C ASP A 63 26.96 -7.13 30.39
N ALA A 64 27.60 -6.99 31.56
CA ALA A 64 28.19 -8.12 32.28
C ALA A 64 27.17 -9.21 32.70
N SER A 65 25.87 -8.90 32.63
CA SER A 65 24.77 -9.82 32.89
C SER A 65 24.12 -10.39 31.62
N GLY A 66 24.74 -10.16 30.46
CA GLY A 66 24.30 -10.64 29.15
C GLY A 66 23.07 -9.92 28.61
N GLN A 67 22.72 -8.74 29.13
CA GLN A 67 21.58 -7.95 28.67
C GLN A 67 22.01 -6.91 27.64
N LEU A 68 21.15 -6.64 26.66
CA LEU A 68 21.36 -5.62 25.65
C LEU A 68 21.53 -4.22 26.28
N GLN A 69 22.63 -3.53 25.94
CA GLN A 69 22.93 -2.19 26.45
C GLN A 69 22.21 -1.11 25.63
N TYR A 70 21.50 -0.20 26.30
CA TYR A 70 20.88 0.97 25.68
C TYR A 70 21.52 2.26 26.17
N ILE A 71 21.85 3.15 25.25
CA ILE A 71 22.42 4.47 25.50
C ILE A 71 21.45 5.56 25.03
N PRO A 72 21.49 6.78 25.61
CA PRO A 72 20.69 7.91 25.11
C PRO A 72 21.02 8.21 23.65
N PHE A 73 20.03 8.72 22.91
CA PHE A 73 20.27 9.24 21.55
C PHE A 73 21.33 10.37 21.59
N PRO A 74 22.15 10.55 20.53
CA PRO A 74 23.12 11.64 20.47
C PRO A 74 22.51 13.00 20.83
N VAL A 75 23.30 13.83 21.51
CA VAL A 75 22.85 15.15 21.98
C VAL A 75 22.58 16.06 20.78
N CYS A 76 21.38 16.64 20.75
CA CYS A 76 20.99 17.62 19.73
C CYS A 76 21.53 19.01 20.10
N ASN A 77 22.20 19.69 19.16
CA ASN A 77 22.79 21.01 19.39
C ASN A 77 21.74 22.09 19.74
N GLU A 78 20.52 21.96 19.22
CA GLU A 78 19.44 22.91 19.45
C GLU A 78 18.89 22.89 20.88
N THR A 79 18.89 21.72 21.53
CA THR A 79 18.31 21.53 22.88
C THR A 79 19.38 21.32 23.95
N GLY A 80 20.61 20.96 23.57
CA GLY A 80 21.66 20.53 24.49
C GLY A 80 21.32 19.23 25.24
N LYS A 81 20.33 18.47 24.77
CA LYS A 81 19.86 17.22 25.37
C LYS A 81 19.74 16.12 24.31
N PRO A 82 19.75 14.82 24.71
CA PRO A 82 19.34 13.73 23.85
C PRO A 82 17.96 13.97 23.22
N LEU A 83 17.66 13.29 22.12
CA LEU A 83 16.36 13.41 21.46
C LEU A 83 15.22 13.02 22.41
N GLU A 84 14.31 13.96 22.62
CA GLU A 84 13.09 13.81 23.42
C GLU A 84 11.87 14.11 22.55
N LEU A 85 10.91 13.19 22.50
CA LEU A 85 9.61 13.43 21.87
C LEU A 85 8.64 14.00 22.91
N TYR A 86 7.67 14.79 22.49
CA TYR A 86 6.64 15.32 23.39
C TYR A 86 5.32 14.60 23.15
N PHE A 87 4.76 13.99 24.20
CA PHE A 87 3.57 13.16 24.08
C PHE A 87 2.37 13.95 23.54
N GLY A 88 1.79 13.48 22.45
CA GLY A 88 0.60 14.09 21.82
C GLY A 88 0.84 15.44 21.14
N ILE A 89 2.09 15.87 20.95
CA ILE A 89 2.42 17.11 20.23
C ILE A 89 3.00 16.75 18.86
N GLU A 90 2.26 17.11 17.81
CA GLU A 90 2.75 17.03 16.43
C GLU A 90 3.58 18.26 16.09
N LYS A 91 4.86 18.06 15.79
CA LYS A 91 5.77 19.15 15.46
C LYS A 91 6.94 18.66 14.62
N ASP A 92 7.41 19.53 13.72
CA ASP A 92 8.70 19.37 13.06
C ASP A 92 9.81 19.84 14.00
N MET A 93 10.74 18.94 14.32
CA MET A 93 11.87 19.21 15.20
C MET A 93 13.19 19.01 14.47
N ASN A 94 14.15 19.87 14.77
CA ASN A 94 15.51 19.76 14.25
C ASN A 94 16.40 19.22 15.38
N CYS A 95 17.21 18.23 15.06
CA CYS A 95 18.23 17.67 15.93
C CYS A 95 19.53 17.57 15.13
N THR A 96 20.44 18.52 15.36
CA THR A 96 21.74 18.54 14.73
C THR A 96 22.75 17.86 15.65
N ILE A 97 23.37 16.79 15.17
CA ILE A 97 24.53 16.19 15.83
C ILE A 97 25.73 17.02 15.42
N ASP A 98 26.31 17.76 16.36
CA ASP A 98 27.33 18.78 16.08
C ASP A 98 28.63 18.18 15.53
N PHE A 99 29.03 17.02 16.04
CA PHE A 99 30.28 16.36 15.67
C PHE A 99 30.09 14.87 15.42
N ILE A 100 30.25 14.44 14.17
CA ILE A 100 30.31 13.03 13.80
C ILE A 100 31.69 12.48 14.14
N SER A 101 31.75 11.70 15.21
CA SER A 101 32.95 10.97 15.58
C SER A 101 33.24 9.82 14.61
N ASP A 102 34.49 9.38 14.56
CA ASP A 102 34.92 8.23 13.76
C ASP A 102 34.08 6.95 14.05
N PRO A 103 33.82 6.57 15.32
CA PRO A 103 32.88 5.49 15.64
C PRO A 103 31.48 5.67 15.08
N LEU A 104 30.93 6.88 15.18
CA LEU A 104 29.57 7.18 14.71
C LEU A 104 29.49 7.14 13.18
N PHE A 105 30.54 7.61 12.50
CA PHE A 105 30.62 7.57 11.04
C PHE A 105 30.56 6.13 10.51
N HIS A 106 31.38 5.23 11.07
CA HIS A 106 31.40 3.82 10.67
C HIS A 106 30.09 3.08 11.03
N LEU A 107 29.44 3.44 12.14
CA LEU A 107 28.11 2.91 12.46
C LEU A 107 27.04 3.39 11.46
N LEU A 108 27.07 4.66 11.07
CA LEU A 108 26.17 5.21 10.06
C LEU A 108 26.41 4.56 8.68
N GLU A 109 27.66 4.29 8.34
CA GLU A 109 28.02 3.49 7.17
C GLU A 109 27.39 2.09 7.24
N PHE A 110 27.52 1.39 8.36
CA PHE A 110 26.91 0.07 8.55
C PHE A 110 25.38 0.13 8.36
N TYR A 111 24.70 1.10 8.98
CA TYR A 111 23.24 1.25 8.89
C TYR A 111 22.78 1.52 7.46
N VAL A 112 23.49 2.40 6.73
CA VAL A 112 23.15 2.74 5.35
C VAL A 112 23.55 1.63 4.36
N HIS A 113 24.68 0.97 4.58
CA HIS A 113 25.20 -0.05 3.66
C HIS A 113 24.43 -1.37 3.74
N ASN A 114 24.01 -1.76 4.95
CA ASN A 114 23.30 -3.02 5.19
C ASN A 114 21.77 -2.84 5.27
N ASP A 115 21.26 -1.64 4.98
CA ASP A 115 19.86 -1.26 5.24
C ASP A 115 19.38 -1.65 6.66
N ALA A 116 20.30 -1.56 7.62
CA ALA A 116 20.06 -1.96 8.99
C ALA A 116 19.42 -0.80 9.77
N PRO A 117 18.30 -1.02 10.48
CA PRO A 117 17.68 0.04 11.25
C PRO A 117 18.40 0.30 12.58
N LEU A 118 18.37 1.56 13.04
CA LEU A 118 18.71 1.88 14.40
C LEU A 118 17.58 1.41 15.29
N THR A 119 17.89 0.46 16.17
CA THR A 119 16.94 -0.09 17.13
C THR A 119 16.94 0.79 18.38
N CYS A 120 15.92 1.62 18.53
CA CYS A 120 15.70 2.44 19.71
C CYS A 120 14.46 1.99 20.46
N ARG A 121 14.24 2.57 21.64
CA ARG A 121 13.07 2.37 22.47
C ARG A 121 12.73 3.64 23.24
N ILE A 122 11.45 3.78 23.51
CA ILE A 122 10.87 4.86 24.31
C ILE A 122 10.05 4.25 25.44
N PRO A 123 9.99 4.88 26.62
CA PRO A 123 9.21 4.36 27.73
C PRO A 123 7.71 4.41 27.40
N SER A 124 7.00 3.27 27.49
CA SER A 124 5.58 3.17 27.13
C SER A 124 4.67 4.00 28.05
N ARG A 125 5.13 4.25 29.28
CA ARG A 125 4.53 5.15 30.27
C ARG A 125 5.64 5.99 30.91
N PRO A 126 5.31 7.17 31.47
CA PRO A 126 6.25 7.99 32.23
C PRO A 126 7.05 7.14 33.22
N LEU A 127 8.37 7.27 33.16
CA LEU A 127 9.23 6.69 34.18
C LEU A 127 8.89 7.37 35.51
N SER A 128 8.54 6.59 36.52
CA SER A 128 8.28 7.15 37.85
C SER A 128 9.55 7.83 38.33
N GLN A 129 9.51 9.15 38.51
CA GLN A 129 10.57 9.88 39.20
C GLN A 129 10.60 9.33 40.63
N SER A 130 11.53 8.44 40.94
CA SER A 130 11.89 8.16 42.32
C SER A 130 12.30 9.49 42.95
N ALA A 131 11.71 9.79 44.10
CA ALA A 131 11.68 11.10 44.77
C ALA A 131 13.04 11.60 45.30
N ASP A 132 14.12 11.41 44.56
CA ASP A 132 15.50 11.70 44.98
C ASP A 132 16.39 12.23 43.84
N SER A 133 15.81 12.91 42.84
CA SER A 133 16.59 13.57 41.77
C SER A 133 16.31 15.07 41.70
N ASP A 134 16.93 15.81 42.64
CA ASP A 134 17.09 17.27 42.58
C ASP A 134 18.34 17.67 41.74
N SER A 135 18.90 16.74 40.98
CA SER A 135 19.84 17.00 39.90
C SER A 135 19.17 16.60 38.60
N GLY A 136 19.12 17.52 37.63
CA GLY A 136 18.54 17.32 36.29
C GLY A 136 19.36 16.35 35.41
N GLU A 137 19.74 15.22 35.99
CA GLU A 137 20.51 14.15 35.37
C GLU A 137 19.61 12.92 35.26
N TYR A 138 19.29 12.56 34.02
CA TYR A 138 18.54 11.35 33.71
C TYR A 138 19.33 10.13 34.20
N SER A 139 19.01 9.62 35.39
CA SER A 139 19.63 8.40 35.88
C SER A 139 19.11 7.21 35.09
N VAL A 140 20.04 6.54 34.43
CA VAL A 140 19.82 5.34 33.62
C VAL A 140 19.48 4.12 34.50
N ASP A 141 19.35 4.29 35.81
CA ASP A 141 19.29 3.21 36.79
C ASP A 141 17.88 2.63 36.99
N ALA A 142 16.82 3.34 36.55
CA ALA A 142 15.48 2.76 36.42
C ALA A 142 15.38 1.72 35.27
N VAL A 143 16.45 1.57 34.47
CA VAL A 143 16.61 0.55 33.40
C VAL A 143 17.03 -0.81 33.98
N SER A 144 17.12 -0.97 35.30
CA SER A 144 17.46 -2.26 35.94
C SER A 144 16.29 -3.27 36.01
N GLN A 145 15.18 -3.06 35.29
CA GLN A 145 14.24 -4.16 35.05
C GLN A 145 14.96 -5.20 34.19
N LYS A 146 15.19 -6.39 34.77
CA LYS A 146 15.75 -7.60 34.15
C LYS A 146 15.03 -7.98 32.85
N SER A 147 15.33 -7.29 31.75
CA SER A 147 14.61 -7.46 30.50
C SER A 147 15.48 -7.01 29.33
N GLY A 148 16.30 -7.93 28.86
CA GLY A 148 17.19 -7.79 27.73
C GLY A 148 17.89 -9.11 27.37
N ALA A 149 17.37 -10.26 27.84
CA ALA A 149 17.80 -11.55 27.33
C ALA A 149 17.32 -11.63 25.88
N MET A 150 18.18 -12.13 24.99
CA MET A 150 17.91 -12.28 23.57
C MET A 150 16.52 -12.94 23.36
N GLY A 151 15.52 -12.14 22.97
CA GLY A 151 14.13 -12.59 22.77
C GLY A 151 13.07 -12.14 23.79
N THR A 152 13.40 -11.43 24.88
CA THR A 152 12.38 -10.90 25.83
C THR A 152 12.25 -9.38 25.76
N GLN A 153 11.09 -8.89 25.29
CA GLN A 153 10.77 -7.47 25.30
C GLN A 153 10.29 -7.04 26.70
N SER A 154 10.90 -6.00 27.28
CA SER A 154 10.40 -5.37 28.50
C SER A 154 9.04 -4.72 28.23
N GLY A 155 7.97 -5.15 28.90
CA GLY A 155 6.64 -4.56 28.74
C GLY A 155 6.51 -3.08 29.16
N GLY A 156 7.57 -2.48 29.70
CA GLY A 156 7.64 -1.05 30.05
C GLY A 156 8.20 -0.13 28.96
N PHE A 157 8.73 -0.69 27.86
CA PHE A 157 9.30 0.08 26.76
C PHE A 157 8.66 -0.31 25.43
N THR A 158 8.36 0.69 24.61
CA THR A 158 7.88 0.55 23.25
C THR A 158 9.07 0.66 22.30
N PRO A 159 9.27 -0.28 21.37
CA PRO A 159 10.33 -0.16 20.37
C PRO A 159 10.08 1.03 19.45
N LEU A 160 11.15 1.75 19.13
CA LEU A 160 11.22 2.82 18.13
C LEU A 160 12.29 2.43 17.11
N ILE A 161 11.87 1.99 15.94
CA ILE A 161 12.78 1.60 14.86
C ILE A 161 13.03 2.82 13.98
N ILE A 162 14.29 3.20 13.77
CA ILE A 162 14.67 4.33 12.91
C ILE A 162 15.41 3.79 11.69
N ALA A 163 14.76 3.82 10.52
CA ALA A 163 15.35 3.44 9.25
C ALA A 163 16.05 4.65 8.60
N LEU A 164 17.38 4.67 8.65
CA LEU A 164 18.19 5.65 7.93
C LEU A 164 18.46 5.16 6.52
N THR A 165 18.31 6.05 5.55
CA THR A 165 18.66 5.76 4.16
C THR A 165 19.74 6.72 3.70
N GLY A 166 20.68 6.23 2.88
CA GLY A 166 21.76 7.06 2.37
C GLY A 166 22.50 6.41 1.20
N THR A 167 23.50 7.10 0.66
CA THR A 167 24.41 6.50 -0.32
C THR A 167 25.84 6.59 0.18
N LEU A 168 26.50 5.45 0.21
CA LEU A 168 27.92 5.37 0.56
C LEU A 168 28.78 5.71 -0.65
N GLN A 169 29.78 6.56 -0.47
CA GLN A 169 30.86 6.81 -1.42
C GLN A 169 32.22 6.58 -0.75
N LEU A 170 33.27 6.40 -1.56
CA LEU A 170 34.63 6.09 -1.09
C LEU A 170 35.18 7.04 0.00
N SER A 171 34.76 8.31 0.01
CA SER A 171 35.32 9.34 0.91
C SER A 171 34.30 10.02 1.79
N HIS A 172 33.01 9.75 1.62
CA HIS A 172 31.94 10.43 2.33
C HIS A 172 30.63 9.65 2.24
N LEU A 173 29.75 9.91 3.20
CA LEU A 173 28.42 9.33 3.26
C LEU A 173 27.38 10.41 2.94
N HIS A 174 26.40 10.11 2.11
CA HIS A 174 25.22 10.96 1.96
C HIS A 174 24.10 10.37 2.79
N ILE A 175 23.65 11.08 3.82
CA ILE A 175 22.52 10.65 4.66
C ILE A 175 21.28 11.45 4.32
N SER A 176 20.16 10.77 4.16
CA SER A 176 18.85 11.39 4.01
C SER A 176 18.45 12.01 5.34
N ASN A 177 18.53 13.32 5.43
CA ASN A 177 18.49 14.02 6.71
C ASN A 177 17.08 14.46 7.12
N TYR A 178 16.07 14.13 6.32
CA TYR A 178 14.66 14.33 6.66
C TYR A 178 14.01 13.00 7.01
N LEU A 179 13.45 12.91 8.21
CA LEU A 179 12.79 11.72 8.73
C LEU A 179 11.35 12.02 9.09
N ASN A 180 10.47 11.07 8.80
CA ASN A 180 9.14 11.04 9.41
C ASN A 180 9.20 10.15 10.65
N VAL A 181 8.62 10.62 11.76
CA VAL A 181 8.47 9.85 13.00
C VAL A 181 6.98 9.67 13.23
N LEU A 182 6.54 8.42 13.34
CA LEU A 182 5.15 8.04 13.60
C LEU A 182 5.08 7.40 14.97
N VAL A 183 4.16 7.90 15.80
CA VAL A 183 3.94 7.37 17.15
C VAL A 183 2.45 7.12 17.35
N HIS A 184 2.12 5.91 17.82
CA HIS A 184 0.76 5.50 18.14
C HIS A 184 0.58 5.49 19.65
N ALA A 185 -0.39 6.26 20.12
CA ALA A 185 -0.89 6.16 21.48
C ALA A 185 -1.96 5.06 21.55
N ALA A 186 -2.02 4.38 22.69
CA ALA A 186 -3.11 3.45 22.97
C ALA A 186 -4.44 4.22 23.07
N PRO A 187 -5.57 3.62 22.64
CA PRO A 187 -6.87 4.25 22.76
C PRO A 187 -7.16 4.65 24.21
N ARG A 188 -7.66 5.88 24.41
CA ARG A 188 -7.96 6.43 25.74
C ARG A 188 -8.94 5.58 26.55
N SER A 189 -9.81 4.82 25.88
CA SER A 189 -10.77 3.91 26.50
C SER A 189 -10.13 2.64 27.09
N ILE A 190 -8.93 2.26 26.63
CA ILE A 190 -8.24 1.04 27.03
C ILE A 190 -7.08 1.37 27.98
N ALA A 191 -6.17 2.25 27.54
CA ALA A 191 -4.95 2.57 28.28
C ALA A 191 -4.56 4.05 28.04
N PRO A 192 -5.16 5.01 28.77
CA PRO A 192 -4.89 6.42 28.56
C PRO A 192 -3.42 6.77 28.87
N GLY A 193 -2.81 7.61 28.04
CA GLY A 193 -1.44 8.08 28.22
C GLY A 193 -0.37 6.99 28.06
N THR A 194 -0.67 5.91 27.33
CA THR A 194 0.28 4.84 27.02
C THR A 194 0.69 4.94 25.55
N ILE A 195 1.98 4.79 25.27
CA ILE A 195 2.50 4.66 23.91
C ILE A 195 2.51 3.18 23.54
N ASP A 196 1.96 2.86 22.36
CA ASP A 196 1.77 1.47 21.93
C ASP A 196 2.80 1.05 20.87
N ALA A 197 3.01 1.90 19.85
CA ALA A 197 3.97 1.63 18.78
C ALA A 197 4.66 2.91 18.31
N ALA A 198 5.90 2.80 17.83
CA ALA A 198 6.63 3.93 17.24
C ALA A 198 7.59 3.47 16.14
N THR A 199 7.74 4.29 15.10
CA THR A 199 8.69 4.04 14.01
C THR A 199 9.12 5.36 13.38
N ALA A 200 10.31 5.40 12.81
CA ALA A 200 10.82 6.50 12.05
C ALA A 200 11.54 6.03 10.80
N TYR A 201 11.47 6.80 9.72
CA TYR A 201 12.14 6.48 8.47
C TYR A 201 12.53 7.74 7.71
N SER A 202 13.63 7.64 7.00
CA SER A 202 14.11 8.68 6.11
C SER A 202 13.21 8.80 4.87
N VAL A 203 12.94 10.03 4.43
CA VAL A 203 12.16 10.31 3.23
C VAL A 203 13.00 10.99 2.17
N SER A 204 12.64 10.77 0.90
CA SER A 204 13.22 11.48 -0.24
C SER A 204 14.75 11.28 -0.38
N HIS A 205 15.18 10.02 -0.32
CA HIS A 205 16.59 9.62 -0.30
C HIS A 205 17.49 10.23 -1.38
N ALA A 206 16.93 10.47 -2.58
CA ALA A 206 17.68 11.02 -3.70
C ALA A 206 17.66 12.56 -3.82
N THR A 207 16.78 13.26 -3.08
CA THR A 207 16.59 14.72 -3.26
C THR A 207 16.90 15.54 -2.01
N ARG A 208 16.88 14.92 -0.82
CA ARG A 208 17.17 15.58 0.46
C ARG A 208 18.19 14.78 1.25
N ASN A 209 19.45 14.90 0.84
CA ASN A 209 20.59 14.29 1.48
C ASN A 209 21.59 15.34 1.96
N THR A 210 22.35 14.99 3.00
CA THR A 210 23.49 15.77 3.46
C THR A 210 24.74 14.92 3.32
N LYS A 211 25.77 15.49 2.71
CA LYS A 211 27.10 14.89 2.66
C LYS A 211 27.75 15.06 4.03
N ILE A 212 28.30 13.98 4.57
CA ILE A 212 29.08 13.99 5.80
C ILE A 212 30.42 13.27 5.62
N VAL A 213 31.44 13.78 6.30
CA VAL A 213 32.68 13.10 6.65
C VAL A 213 32.90 13.14 8.16
N ILE A 214 33.91 12.43 8.67
CA ILE A 214 34.28 12.48 10.08
C ILE A 214 34.61 13.93 10.46
N GLY A 215 33.98 14.40 11.54
CA GLY A 215 34.10 15.76 12.05
C GLY A 215 33.04 16.74 11.54
N ASP A 216 32.23 16.37 10.55
CA ASP A 216 31.10 17.20 10.12
C ASP A 216 29.93 17.13 11.11
N SER A 217 29.01 18.09 11.00
CA SER A 217 27.71 18.06 11.69
C SER A 217 26.64 17.36 10.84
N LEU A 218 25.76 16.58 11.48
CA LEU A 218 24.62 15.93 10.83
C LEU A 218 23.29 16.56 11.27
N PRO A 219 22.69 17.45 10.45
CA PRO A 219 21.41 18.08 10.77
C PRO A 219 20.22 17.18 10.43
N LEU A 220 19.62 16.53 11.42
CA LEU A 220 18.41 15.71 11.24
C LEU A 220 17.15 16.55 11.43
N ARG A 221 16.19 16.38 10.52
CA ARG A 221 14.87 17.03 10.55
C ARG A 221 13.81 15.96 10.72
N LEU A 222 13.13 15.96 11.85
CA LEU A 222 12.16 14.94 12.25
C LEU A 222 10.76 15.54 12.21
N SER A 223 9.91 15.05 11.33
CA SER A 223 8.48 15.37 11.28
C SER A 223 7.71 14.38 12.15
N VAL A 224 7.36 14.78 13.38
CA VAL A 224 6.68 13.91 14.35
C VAL A 224 5.17 13.96 14.19
N ARG A 225 4.55 12.79 13.99
CA ARG A 225 3.10 12.61 13.89
C ARG A 225 2.60 11.62 14.93
N TRP A 226 1.52 12.02 15.60
CA TRP A 226 0.88 11.24 16.64
C TRP A 226 -0.46 10.70 16.15
N TYR A 227 -0.69 9.42 16.38
CA TYR A 227 -1.97 8.78 16.13
C TYR A 227 -2.64 8.41 17.46
N PRO A 228 -3.92 8.74 17.66
CA PRO A 228 -4.62 8.48 18.92
C PRO A 228 -5.01 7.00 19.10
N ASN A 229 -4.77 6.16 18.09
CA ASN A 229 -5.00 4.74 18.08
C ASN A 229 -3.97 4.05 17.16
N THR A 230 -3.97 2.73 17.13
CA THR A 230 -3.09 1.90 16.30
C THR A 230 -3.56 1.74 14.85
N VAL A 231 -4.73 2.29 14.51
CA VAL A 231 -5.32 2.18 13.18
C VAL A 231 -4.82 3.34 12.33
N LEU A 232 -4.06 3.03 11.28
CA LEU A 232 -3.61 4.05 10.34
C LEU A 232 -4.82 4.73 9.66
N PRO A 233 -4.78 6.05 9.44
CA PRO A 233 -5.86 6.74 8.76
C PRO A 233 -5.97 6.20 7.32
N SER A 234 -7.18 5.84 6.90
CA SER A 234 -7.48 5.30 5.56
C SER A 234 -7.40 6.34 4.43
N GLN A 235 -6.70 7.45 4.63
CA GLN A 235 -6.69 8.61 3.71
C GLN A 235 -5.86 8.41 2.43
N TRP A 236 -5.36 7.20 2.16
CA TRP A 236 -4.90 6.91 0.80
C TRP A 236 -6.11 6.72 -0.12
N ALA A 237 -6.69 7.85 -0.53
CA ALA A 237 -7.42 7.92 -1.78
C ALA A 237 -6.39 7.71 -2.88
N GLY A 238 -6.27 6.48 -3.36
CA GLY A 238 -5.48 6.16 -4.55
C GLY A 238 -5.83 7.12 -5.69
N VAL A 239 -4.93 7.22 -6.67
CA VAL A 239 -5.12 7.98 -7.91
C VAL A 239 -6.48 7.62 -8.52
N GLY A 240 -7.49 8.45 -8.26
CA GLY A 240 -8.89 8.13 -8.49
C GLY A 240 -9.74 9.24 -7.87
N GLY A 241 -9.84 10.37 -8.59
CA GLY A 241 -10.53 11.56 -8.13
C GLY A 241 -11.90 11.22 -7.54
N HIS A 242 -12.12 11.65 -6.30
CA HIS A 242 -13.41 11.52 -5.66
C HIS A 242 -14.48 12.13 -6.57
N VAL A 243 -15.52 11.35 -6.90
CA VAL A 243 -16.74 11.89 -7.47
C VAL A 243 -17.31 12.83 -6.42
N TYR A 244 -17.04 14.13 -6.55
CA TYR A 244 -17.60 15.12 -5.64
C TYR A 244 -19.13 15.09 -5.77
N MET A 245 -19.84 15.31 -4.68
CA MET A 245 -21.30 15.43 -4.72
C MET A 245 -21.74 16.51 -5.72
N SER A 246 -20.93 17.56 -5.89
CA SER A 246 -21.12 18.57 -6.94
C SER A 246 -21.05 17.99 -8.37
N THR A 247 -20.14 17.04 -8.63
CA THR A 247 -20.04 16.34 -9.91
C THR A 247 -21.29 15.51 -10.17
N VAL A 248 -21.80 14.77 -9.17
CA VAL A 248 -23.05 14.00 -9.28
C VAL A 248 -24.23 14.91 -9.57
N VAL A 249 -24.35 16.04 -8.85
CA VAL A 249 -25.42 17.03 -9.06
C VAL A 249 -25.34 17.64 -10.46
N TYR A 250 -24.13 17.99 -10.92
CA TYR A 250 -23.94 18.54 -12.27
C TYR A 250 -24.31 17.53 -13.36
N CYS A 251 -23.93 16.26 -13.20
CA CYS A 251 -24.32 15.18 -14.11
C CYS A 251 -25.84 14.97 -14.13
N MET A 252 -26.50 14.97 -12.98
CA MET A 252 -27.95 14.82 -12.88
C MET A 252 -28.71 16.00 -13.51
N LEU A 253 -28.27 17.23 -13.26
CA LEU A 253 -28.87 18.43 -13.87
C LEU A 253 -28.66 18.44 -15.39
N SER A 254 -27.48 18.05 -15.86
CA SER A 254 -27.18 17.96 -17.29
C SER A 254 -28.02 16.89 -17.99
N ALA A 255 -28.17 15.72 -17.36
CA ALA A 255 -29.04 14.65 -17.85
C ALA A 255 -30.52 15.05 -17.84
N GLY A 256 -30.98 15.76 -16.79
CA GLY A 256 -32.32 16.31 -16.70
C GLY A 256 -32.61 17.36 -17.79
N ALA A 257 -31.67 18.27 -18.04
CA ALA A 257 -31.80 19.26 -19.10
C ALA A 257 -31.81 18.61 -20.48
N ALA A 258 -30.92 17.65 -20.75
CA ALA A 258 -30.87 16.92 -22.01
C ALA A 258 -32.17 16.14 -22.26
N THR A 259 -32.69 15.43 -21.26
CA THR A 259 -33.96 14.70 -21.38
C THR A 259 -35.14 15.64 -21.62
N ALA A 260 -35.21 16.80 -20.97
CA ALA A 260 -36.25 17.80 -21.21
C ALA A 260 -36.21 18.37 -22.64
N VAL A 261 -35.01 18.70 -23.14
CA VAL A 261 -34.82 19.19 -24.51
C VAL A 261 -35.20 18.11 -25.53
N CYS A 262 -34.74 16.87 -25.33
CA CYS A 262 -35.13 15.74 -26.17
C CYS A 262 -36.64 15.53 -26.16
N PHE A 263 -37.30 15.57 -25.00
CA PHE A 263 -38.75 15.38 -24.90
C PHE A 263 -39.52 16.51 -25.60
N ALA A 264 -39.10 17.76 -25.42
CA ALA A 264 -39.69 18.91 -26.10
C ALA A 264 -39.51 18.83 -27.62
N TRP A 265 -38.33 18.42 -28.10
CA TRP A 265 -38.06 18.22 -29.52
C TRP A 265 -38.90 17.07 -30.10
N PHE A 266 -38.91 15.91 -29.43
CA PHE A 266 -39.68 14.77 -29.88
C PHE A 266 -41.16 15.09 -29.93
N ARG A 267 -41.73 15.74 -28.90
CA ARG A 267 -43.17 16.02 -28.84
C ARG A 267 -43.59 17.21 -29.70
N GLY A 268 -42.75 18.23 -29.82
CA GLY A 268 -43.06 19.47 -30.53
C GLY A 268 -42.70 19.47 -32.01
N VAL A 269 -41.63 18.76 -32.40
CA VAL A 269 -41.08 18.80 -33.76
C VAL A 269 -41.16 17.44 -34.43
N GLU A 270 -40.64 16.40 -33.80
CA GLU A 270 -40.50 15.08 -34.42
C GLU A 270 -41.85 14.35 -34.56
N LEU A 271 -42.66 14.29 -33.51
CA LEU A 271 -43.94 13.59 -33.47
C LEU A 271 -44.97 14.21 -34.43
N PRO A 272 -45.14 15.55 -34.51
CA PRO A 272 -46.03 16.16 -35.49
C PRO A 272 -45.52 16.02 -36.92
N ARG A 273 -44.18 16.07 -37.14
CA ARG A 273 -43.58 15.80 -38.46
C ARG A 273 -43.79 14.35 -38.89
N ARG A 274 -43.62 13.39 -37.98
CA ARG A 274 -43.84 11.96 -38.24
C ARG A 274 -45.32 11.65 -38.44
N LEU A 275 -46.23 12.23 -37.67
CA LEU A 275 -47.68 12.09 -37.90
C LEU A 275 -48.12 12.72 -39.23
N LYS A 276 -47.54 13.86 -39.64
CA LYS A 276 -47.76 14.43 -40.98
C LYS A 276 -47.20 13.56 -42.10
N ARG A 277 -46.05 12.90 -41.90
CA ARG A 277 -45.50 11.92 -42.86
C ARG A 277 -46.32 10.64 -42.89
N TYR A 278 -46.66 10.03 -41.75
CA TYR A 278 -47.56 8.87 -41.65
C TYR A 278 -48.97 9.13 -42.19
N GLY A 279 -49.50 10.35 -42.05
CA GLY A 279 -50.76 10.76 -42.67
C GLY A 279 -50.67 10.93 -44.19
N LYS A 280 -49.49 11.28 -44.70
CA LYS A 280 -49.19 11.36 -46.14
C LYS A 280 -48.88 9.98 -46.73
N ASP A 281 -48.22 9.11 -45.97
CA ASP A 281 -47.84 7.74 -46.32
C ASP A 281 -49.00 6.74 -46.15
N ARG A 282 -50.10 7.11 -45.46
CA ARG A 282 -51.39 6.39 -45.49
C ARG A 282 -52.36 6.90 -46.56
N ALA A 283 -52.11 8.08 -47.15
CA ALA A 283 -52.89 8.61 -48.27
C ALA A 283 -52.29 8.21 -49.64
N ILE A 284 -51.05 7.73 -49.68
CA ILE A 284 -50.36 7.22 -50.87
C ILE A 284 -49.72 5.89 -50.46
N GLY A 285 -50.39 4.79 -50.80
CA GLY A 285 -50.06 3.47 -50.29
C GLY A 285 -48.80 2.83 -50.87
N VAL A 286 -48.63 1.58 -50.42
CA VAL A 286 -47.77 0.49 -50.92
C VAL A 286 -46.45 0.27 -50.15
N GLU A 287 -46.51 -0.82 -49.36
CA GLU A 287 -45.52 -1.88 -49.08
C GLU A 287 -44.03 -1.60 -48.78
N SER A 288 -43.52 -2.50 -47.93
CA SER A 288 -42.12 -2.81 -47.60
C SER A 288 -41.58 -2.04 -46.38
N GLY A 289 -41.16 -2.65 -45.28
CA GLY A 289 -40.69 -4.02 -45.07
C GLY A 289 -39.24 -3.97 -44.58
N ARG A 290 -39.05 -4.10 -43.26
CA ARG A 290 -37.79 -4.39 -42.53
C ARG A 290 -36.73 -3.26 -42.58
N GLY A 291 -36.20 -2.71 -41.48
CA GLY A 291 -36.01 -3.24 -40.13
C GLY A 291 -34.51 -3.30 -39.83
N TYR A 292 -33.90 -2.17 -39.44
CA TYR A 292 -32.54 -2.09 -38.91
C TYR A 292 -32.49 -1.07 -37.77
N ASN A 293 -32.04 -1.51 -36.59
CA ASN A 293 -31.21 -0.81 -35.60
C ASN A 293 -31.47 -1.36 -34.18
N GLY A 294 -30.50 -2.11 -33.65
CA GLY A 294 -30.44 -2.49 -32.24
C GLY A 294 -29.03 -2.25 -31.72
N TYR A 295 -28.90 -1.27 -30.82
CA TYR A 295 -27.71 -0.89 -30.05
C TYR A 295 -27.60 -1.76 -28.77
N GLY A 296 -26.39 -2.05 -28.29
CA GLY A 296 -26.08 -2.49 -26.91
C GLY A 296 -24.58 -2.24 -26.62
N LEU A 297 -24.15 -1.44 -25.63
CA LEU A 297 -24.01 -1.72 -24.16
C LEU A 297 -23.22 -3.03 -23.92
N GLY A 298 -22.03 -3.12 -23.32
CA GLY A 298 -21.21 -2.28 -22.45
C GLY A 298 -20.69 -3.14 -21.28
N VAL A 299 -19.37 -3.38 -21.13
CA VAL A 299 -18.77 -4.05 -19.95
C VAL A 299 -17.48 -3.31 -19.54
N ALA A 300 -17.28 -3.19 -18.23
CA ALA A 300 -16.29 -2.33 -17.58
C ALA A 300 -14.91 -2.99 -17.42
N GLY A 301 -13.87 -2.27 -17.87
CA GLY A 301 -12.44 -2.54 -17.67
C GLY A 301 -11.67 -1.43 -18.37
N GLY A 302 -11.33 -0.37 -17.63
CA GLY A 302 -10.97 0.94 -18.19
C GLY A 302 -9.69 0.91 -19.05
N TYR A 303 -9.87 0.84 -20.36
CA TYR A 303 -8.85 1.12 -21.37
C TYR A 303 -8.38 2.58 -21.29
N GLY A 304 -7.10 2.81 -20.97
CA GLY A 304 -6.46 4.11 -21.03
C GLY A 304 -5.73 4.32 -22.35
N SER A 305 -6.23 5.20 -23.22
CA SER A 305 -5.52 5.59 -24.45
C SER A 305 -4.53 6.73 -24.20
N ALA A 306 -3.27 6.53 -24.58
CA ALA A 306 -2.29 7.62 -24.63
C ALA A 306 -2.56 8.57 -25.82
N LYS A 307 -1.99 9.78 -25.76
CA LYS A 307 -2.11 10.79 -26.83
C LYS A 307 -1.62 10.22 -28.17
N GLY A 308 -2.49 10.24 -29.19
CA GLY A 308 -2.17 9.79 -30.56
C GLY A 308 -2.68 8.40 -30.92
N VAL A 309 -3.27 7.67 -29.97
CA VAL A 309 -4.01 6.43 -30.23
C VAL A 309 -5.40 6.75 -30.77
N ASP A 310 -5.81 6.03 -31.82
CA ASP A 310 -7.11 6.21 -32.44
C ASP A 310 -8.23 5.74 -31.50
N PRO A 311 -9.30 6.53 -31.27
CA PRO A 311 -10.43 6.13 -30.42
C PRO A 311 -11.05 4.79 -30.82
N ALA A 312 -11.03 4.41 -32.10
CA ALA A 312 -11.57 3.13 -32.57
C ALA A 312 -10.72 1.93 -32.14
N PHE A 313 -9.46 2.14 -31.76
CA PHE A 313 -8.55 1.05 -31.40
C PHE A 313 -8.98 0.34 -30.11
N GLY A 314 -9.63 1.04 -29.17
CA GLY A 314 -10.17 0.42 -27.96
C GLY A 314 -11.16 -0.71 -28.27
N ASN A 315 -12.15 -0.43 -29.13
CA ASN A 315 -13.13 -1.44 -29.58
C ASN A 315 -12.44 -2.56 -30.40
N PHE A 316 -11.46 -2.22 -31.23
CA PHE A 316 -10.70 -3.23 -31.98
C PHE A 316 -10.01 -4.24 -31.06
N VAL A 317 -9.33 -3.77 -30.01
CA VAL A 317 -8.61 -4.61 -29.04
C VAL A 317 -9.57 -5.43 -28.17
N GLU A 318 -10.67 -4.82 -27.71
CA GLU A 318 -11.69 -5.51 -26.92
C GLU A 318 -12.30 -6.68 -27.69
N GLN A 319 -12.67 -6.45 -28.95
CA GLN A 319 -13.22 -7.49 -29.82
C GLN A 319 -12.17 -8.55 -30.19
N PHE A 320 -10.90 -8.14 -30.35
CA PHE A 320 -9.81 -9.08 -30.58
C PHE A 320 -9.64 -10.05 -29.40
N TYR A 321 -9.54 -9.54 -28.16
CA TYR A 321 -9.42 -10.41 -26.98
C TYR A 321 -10.69 -11.23 -26.74
N THR A 322 -11.87 -10.69 -27.05
CA THR A 322 -13.12 -11.46 -27.03
C THR A 322 -13.05 -12.65 -27.99
N ALA A 323 -12.51 -12.49 -29.20
CA ALA A 323 -12.31 -13.59 -30.15
C ALA A 323 -11.16 -14.54 -29.74
N ALA A 324 -10.11 -14.00 -29.11
CA ALA A 324 -8.94 -14.75 -28.68
C ALA A 324 -9.19 -15.60 -27.42
N GLU A 325 -10.11 -15.21 -26.54
CA GLU A 325 -10.31 -15.82 -25.21
C GLU A 325 -11.74 -16.31 -25.00
N GLY A 326 -12.69 -15.84 -25.81
CA GLY A 326 -14.09 -16.20 -25.70
C GLY A 326 -14.32 -17.70 -25.90
N ASN A 327 -15.02 -18.31 -24.95
CA ASN A 327 -15.44 -19.70 -25.06
C ASN A 327 -16.60 -19.90 -26.05
N THR A 328 -17.16 -18.80 -26.57
CA THR A 328 -18.29 -18.74 -27.50
C THR A 328 -17.90 -18.28 -28.91
N THR A 329 -16.65 -17.89 -29.13
CA THR A 329 -16.14 -17.40 -30.43
C THR A 329 -15.45 -18.53 -31.18
N THR A 330 -15.70 -18.63 -32.48
CA THR A 330 -15.11 -19.66 -33.33
C THR A 330 -13.67 -19.30 -33.69
N THR A 331 -12.84 -20.29 -34.05
CA THR A 331 -11.49 -20.04 -34.58
C THR A 331 -11.52 -19.11 -35.79
N ALA A 332 -12.59 -19.15 -36.59
CA ALA A 332 -12.77 -18.25 -37.72
C ALA A 332 -12.93 -16.78 -37.30
N ASP A 333 -13.59 -16.51 -36.17
CA ASP A 333 -13.75 -15.14 -35.65
C ASP A 333 -12.41 -14.54 -35.22
N PHE A 334 -11.52 -15.36 -34.65
CA PHE A 334 -10.16 -14.95 -34.31
C PHE A 334 -9.30 -14.72 -35.56
N VAL A 335 -9.34 -15.66 -36.52
CA VAL A 335 -8.56 -15.56 -37.77
C VAL A 335 -9.01 -14.38 -38.62
N ALA A 336 -10.28 -13.97 -38.56
CA ALA A 336 -10.83 -12.84 -39.31
C ALA A 336 -10.14 -11.49 -39.02
N PHE A 337 -9.45 -11.34 -37.88
CA PHE A 337 -8.68 -10.12 -37.62
C PHE A 337 -7.42 -10.00 -38.48
N PHE A 338 -6.85 -11.13 -38.90
CA PHE A 338 -5.56 -11.23 -39.55
C PHE A 338 -5.64 -11.05 -41.05
N SER A 339 -4.67 -10.34 -41.61
CA SER A 339 -4.46 -10.30 -43.06
C SER A 339 -3.98 -11.66 -43.58
N PRO A 340 -4.15 -11.99 -44.88
CA PRO A 340 -3.82 -13.32 -45.42
C PRO A 340 -2.38 -13.79 -45.14
N ASN A 341 -1.43 -12.86 -45.09
CA ASN A 341 0.00 -13.13 -44.84
C ASN A 341 0.44 -12.65 -43.46
N ALA A 342 -0.48 -12.54 -42.50
CA ALA A 342 -0.14 -12.05 -41.19
C ALA A 342 0.77 -13.02 -40.43
N THR A 343 1.54 -12.47 -39.49
CA THR A 343 2.42 -13.23 -38.62
C THR A 343 2.10 -12.95 -37.15
N ILE A 344 1.96 -14.01 -36.36
CA ILE A 344 2.05 -13.95 -34.90
C ILE A 344 3.51 -14.24 -34.53
N ALA A 345 4.19 -13.27 -33.93
CA ALA A 345 5.57 -13.39 -33.48
C ALA A 345 5.61 -13.60 -31.96
N MET A 346 6.28 -14.65 -31.50
CA MET A 346 6.48 -14.94 -30.07
C MET A 346 7.96 -14.79 -29.70
N GLY A 347 8.52 -13.60 -29.91
CA GLY A 347 9.94 -13.33 -29.67
C GLY A 347 10.86 -14.39 -30.32
N PRO A 348 11.85 -14.96 -29.60
CA PRO A 348 12.76 -15.96 -30.14
C PRO A 348 12.19 -17.39 -30.19
N VAL A 349 10.94 -17.61 -29.75
CA VAL A 349 10.39 -18.96 -29.54
C VAL A 349 9.89 -19.56 -30.85
N GLN A 350 8.91 -18.91 -31.49
CA GLN A 350 8.29 -19.39 -32.71
C GLN A 350 7.47 -18.28 -33.38
N ASN A 351 7.37 -18.34 -34.71
CA ASN A 351 6.47 -17.49 -35.48
C ASN A 351 5.41 -18.35 -36.19
N PHE A 352 4.18 -17.87 -36.22
CA PHE A 352 3.06 -18.48 -36.93
C PHE A 352 2.63 -17.55 -38.05
N THR A 353 2.83 -17.96 -39.30
CA THR A 353 2.55 -17.13 -40.48
C THR A 353 1.47 -17.76 -41.35
N GLY A 354 0.50 -16.94 -41.73
CA GLY A 354 -0.63 -17.36 -42.55
C GLY A 354 -1.76 -18.01 -41.74
N ALA A 355 -2.95 -18.05 -42.34
CA ALA A 355 -4.18 -18.45 -41.67
C ALA A 355 -4.11 -19.83 -41.00
N ASP A 356 -3.54 -20.84 -41.67
CA ASP A 356 -3.48 -22.21 -41.14
C ASP A 356 -2.62 -22.30 -39.87
N GLN A 357 -1.48 -21.60 -39.82
CA GLN A 357 -0.63 -21.59 -38.64
C GLN A 357 -1.22 -20.76 -37.51
N ILE A 358 -1.99 -19.71 -37.83
CA ILE A 358 -2.71 -18.90 -36.85
C ILE A 358 -3.87 -19.70 -36.23
N VAL A 359 -4.55 -20.54 -37.01
CA VAL A 359 -5.52 -21.52 -36.50
C VAL A 359 -4.83 -22.46 -35.51
N THR A 360 -3.69 -23.05 -35.89
CA THR A 360 -2.91 -23.91 -34.99
C THR A 360 -2.52 -23.18 -33.71
N PHE A 361 -2.09 -21.91 -33.81
CA PHE A 361 -1.78 -21.09 -32.64
C PHE A 361 -2.98 -20.90 -31.71
N LYS A 362 -4.16 -20.61 -32.27
CA LYS A 362 -5.40 -20.44 -31.48
C LYS A 362 -5.78 -21.72 -30.75
N GLU A 363 -5.57 -22.88 -31.36
CA GLU A 363 -5.84 -24.18 -30.75
C GLU A 363 -4.81 -24.54 -29.67
N THR A 364 -3.59 -24.00 -29.74
CA THR A 364 -2.50 -24.30 -28.78
C THR A 364 -2.32 -23.26 -27.67
N ILE A 365 -2.92 -22.07 -27.77
CA ILE A 365 -2.71 -20.95 -26.84
C ILE A 365 -3.08 -21.26 -25.36
N CYS A 366 -3.83 -22.35 -25.15
CA CYS A 366 -4.15 -22.90 -23.83
C CYS A 366 -4.19 -24.45 -23.89
N SER A 367 -3.39 -25.08 -24.76
CA SER A 367 -3.29 -26.55 -24.80
C SER A 367 -2.36 -27.04 -23.68
N GLY A 368 -2.93 -27.67 -22.64
CA GLY A 368 -2.20 -28.19 -21.48
C GLY A 368 -3.01 -28.07 -20.20
N ASP A 369 -2.35 -27.74 -19.08
CA ASP A 369 -2.98 -27.53 -17.76
C ASP A 369 -3.69 -26.18 -17.62
N CYS A 370 -3.73 -25.34 -18.65
CA CYS A 370 -4.41 -24.04 -18.66
C CYS A 370 -5.92 -24.25 -18.88
N VAL A 371 -6.76 -23.68 -18.01
CA VAL A 371 -8.24 -23.75 -18.08
C VAL A 371 -8.80 -22.48 -18.71
N VAL A 372 -8.29 -21.32 -18.30
CA VAL A 372 -8.72 -20.02 -18.82
C VAL A 372 -7.57 -19.02 -18.75
N ASN A 373 -7.41 -18.20 -19.78
CA ASN A 373 -6.48 -17.06 -19.79
C ASN A 373 -7.25 -15.79 -20.19
N TYR A 374 -7.20 -14.78 -19.33
CA TYR A 374 -7.85 -13.49 -19.55
C TYR A 374 -6.82 -12.37 -19.61
N HIS A 375 -6.82 -11.60 -20.69
CA HIS A 375 -6.03 -10.39 -20.78
C HIS A 375 -6.84 -9.19 -20.29
N PHE A 376 -6.21 -8.37 -19.45
CA PHE A 376 -6.70 -7.09 -18.96
C PHE A 376 -5.84 -5.95 -19.54
N PRO A 377 -6.17 -5.42 -20.73
CA PRO A 377 -5.46 -4.29 -21.32
C PRO A 377 -5.56 -3.05 -20.41
N ASN A 378 -4.44 -2.39 -20.15
CA ASN A 378 -4.41 -1.18 -19.31
C ASN A 378 -4.12 0.07 -20.14
N VAL A 379 -2.97 0.09 -20.82
CA VAL A 379 -2.51 1.26 -21.57
C VAL A 379 -2.19 0.89 -23.01
N ALA A 380 -2.69 1.70 -23.95
CA ALA A 380 -2.30 1.63 -25.34
C ALA A 380 -1.48 2.87 -25.76
N THR A 381 -0.44 2.64 -26.54
CA THR A 381 0.42 3.68 -27.13
C THR A 381 0.68 3.41 -28.60
N VAL A 382 1.08 4.41 -29.36
CA VAL A 382 1.60 4.23 -30.73
C VAL A 382 3.10 3.99 -30.64
N SER A 383 3.54 2.80 -31.02
CA SER A 383 4.95 2.39 -30.96
C SER A 383 5.68 2.70 -32.27
N ALA A 384 5.01 2.53 -33.40
CA ALA A 384 5.53 2.87 -34.71
C ALA A 384 4.39 3.25 -35.67
N GLU A 385 4.71 4.03 -36.69
CA GLU A 385 3.77 4.40 -37.74
C GLU A 385 4.51 4.59 -39.06
N THR A 386 4.07 3.89 -40.10
CA THR A 386 4.59 4.03 -41.46
C THR A 386 3.51 4.54 -42.41
N ALA A 387 3.81 4.58 -43.71
CA ALA A 387 2.82 4.93 -44.72
C ALA A 387 1.73 3.86 -44.90
N ILE A 388 2.05 2.60 -44.61
CA ILE A 388 1.20 1.46 -44.94
C ILE A 388 0.62 0.77 -43.69
N ASP A 389 1.17 1.03 -42.52
CA ASP A 389 0.73 0.43 -41.26
C ASP A 389 0.92 1.36 -40.07
N LYS A 390 0.27 0.99 -38.97
CA LYS A 390 0.42 1.62 -37.66
C LYS A 390 0.52 0.54 -36.60
N THR A 391 1.53 0.64 -35.73
CA THR A 391 1.77 -0.30 -34.65
C THR A 391 1.35 0.30 -33.32
N PHE A 392 0.40 -0.35 -32.68
CA PHE A 392 -0.07 -0.01 -31.34
C PHE A 392 0.53 -0.98 -30.32
N ALA A 393 1.20 -0.47 -29.30
CA ALA A 393 1.66 -1.28 -28.17
C ALA A 393 0.63 -1.22 -27.04
N VAL A 394 0.13 -2.38 -26.63
CA VAL A 394 -0.82 -2.55 -25.54
C VAL A 394 -0.11 -3.24 -24.39
N GLN A 395 -0.08 -2.58 -23.24
CA GLN A 395 0.44 -3.12 -22.00
C GLN A 395 -0.71 -3.45 -21.06
N GLY A 396 -0.59 -4.57 -20.35
CA GLY A 396 -1.64 -5.03 -19.47
C GLY A 396 -1.19 -6.17 -18.56
N LEU A 397 -2.18 -6.80 -17.95
CA LEU A 397 -2.01 -7.92 -17.04
C LEU A 397 -2.80 -9.10 -17.56
N ALA A 398 -2.17 -10.25 -17.73
CA ALA A 398 -2.84 -11.50 -18.12
C ALA A 398 -2.96 -12.39 -16.88
N LYS A 399 -4.15 -12.94 -16.65
CA LYS A 399 -4.40 -13.91 -15.58
C LYS A 399 -4.75 -15.26 -16.17
N ALA A 400 -4.03 -16.30 -15.74
CA ALA A 400 -4.27 -17.68 -16.16
C ALA A 400 -4.70 -18.53 -14.96
N HIS A 401 -5.72 -19.36 -15.17
CA HIS A 401 -6.17 -20.39 -14.23
C HIS A 401 -5.74 -21.76 -14.75
N TYR A 402 -5.21 -22.61 -13.87
CA TYR A 402 -4.74 -23.95 -14.22
C TYR A 402 -5.58 -25.07 -13.59
N VAL A 403 -5.59 -26.24 -14.22
CA VAL A 403 -6.38 -27.43 -13.82
C VAL A 403 -5.99 -27.90 -12.41
N ASN A 404 -4.74 -27.68 -12.00
CA ASN A 404 -4.22 -28.00 -10.67
C ASN A 404 -4.71 -27.02 -9.56
N GLY A 405 -5.54 -26.03 -9.89
CA GLY A 405 -6.04 -25.02 -8.95
C GLY A 405 -5.08 -23.87 -8.65
N SER A 406 -3.95 -23.77 -9.36
CA SER A 406 -3.04 -22.63 -9.27
C SER A 406 -3.45 -21.49 -10.20
N CYS A 407 -3.03 -20.28 -9.86
CA CYS A 407 -3.25 -19.08 -10.66
C CYS A 407 -1.94 -18.39 -10.97
N GLY A 408 -1.81 -17.87 -12.19
CA GLY A 408 -0.67 -17.10 -12.64
C GLY A 408 -1.09 -15.72 -13.08
N ALA A 409 -0.29 -14.71 -12.74
CA ALA A 409 -0.45 -13.36 -13.24
C ALA A 409 0.84 -12.90 -13.92
N THR A 410 0.71 -12.43 -15.16
CA THR A 410 1.85 -12.03 -15.98
C THR A 410 1.59 -10.65 -16.56
N SER A 411 2.54 -9.73 -16.36
CA SER A 411 2.55 -8.49 -17.12
C SER A 411 2.87 -8.81 -18.58
N TYR A 412 2.19 -8.16 -19.53
CA TYR A 412 2.42 -8.39 -20.95
C TYR A 412 2.51 -7.09 -21.72
N GLU A 413 3.24 -7.13 -22.83
CA GLU A 413 3.15 -6.16 -23.90
C GLU A 413 2.81 -6.89 -25.21
N THR A 414 1.77 -6.45 -25.89
CA THR A 414 1.38 -6.96 -27.21
C THR A 414 1.37 -5.82 -28.21
N ARG A 415 2.04 -6.00 -29.35
CA ARG A 415 2.11 -5.01 -30.41
C ARG A 415 1.25 -5.43 -31.59
N PHE A 416 0.28 -4.59 -31.91
CA PHE A 416 -0.67 -4.77 -33.00
C PHE A 416 -0.25 -3.88 -34.17
N THR A 417 0.33 -4.47 -35.22
CA THR A 417 0.63 -3.77 -36.46
C THR A 417 -0.55 -3.91 -37.42
N VAL A 418 -1.30 -2.83 -37.58
CA VAL A 418 -2.53 -2.78 -38.36
C VAL A 418 -2.30 -2.03 -39.67
N LEU A 419 -2.73 -2.64 -40.77
CA LEU A 419 -2.67 -2.03 -42.10
C LEU A 419 -3.53 -0.78 -42.18
N LYS A 420 -3.02 0.24 -42.88
CA LYS A 420 -3.75 1.46 -43.18
C LYS A 420 -4.59 1.31 -44.43
N ASP A 421 -5.65 2.10 -44.50
CA ASP A 421 -6.31 2.37 -45.77
C ASP A 421 -5.50 3.37 -46.60
N GLY A 422 -5.91 3.61 -47.85
CA GLY A 422 -5.27 4.58 -48.74
C GLY A 422 -5.36 6.05 -48.28
N VAL A 423 -5.91 6.33 -47.10
CA VAL A 423 -6.09 7.66 -46.49
C VAL A 423 -5.25 7.82 -45.21
N TRP A 424 -4.22 6.99 -45.03
CA TRP A 424 -3.29 7.01 -43.89
C TRP A 424 -3.93 6.62 -42.54
N THR A 425 -5.18 6.14 -42.52
CA THR A 425 -5.89 5.73 -41.31
C THR A 425 -5.78 4.22 -41.09
N ALA A 426 -5.48 3.81 -39.85
CA ALA A 426 -5.41 2.39 -39.50
C ALA A 426 -6.81 1.75 -39.66
N ARG A 427 -6.87 0.56 -40.27
CA ARG A 427 -8.14 -0.15 -40.46
C ARG A 427 -8.57 -0.85 -39.18
N LEU A 428 -9.30 -0.15 -38.34
CA LEU A 428 -9.66 -0.58 -36.98
C LEU A 428 -11.06 -1.20 -36.87
N CYS A 429 -11.65 -1.63 -37.98
CA CYS A 429 -12.90 -2.40 -37.92
C CYS A 429 -12.60 -3.84 -37.44
N PRO A 430 -13.24 -4.33 -36.36
CA PRO A 430 -13.06 -5.70 -35.87
C PRO A 430 -13.32 -6.74 -36.97
N GLY A 431 -12.47 -7.77 -37.06
CA GLY A 431 -12.60 -8.82 -38.07
C GLY A 431 -12.40 -8.36 -39.51
N SER A 432 -11.79 -7.19 -39.76
CA SER A 432 -11.58 -6.68 -41.12
C SER A 432 -10.38 -7.26 -41.86
N GLY A 433 -9.63 -8.20 -41.27
CA GLY A 433 -8.42 -8.78 -41.86
C GLY A 433 -7.28 -7.77 -42.01
N SER A 434 -7.20 -6.78 -41.12
CA SER A 434 -6.23 -5.68 -41.19
C SER A 434 -4.99 -5.88 -40.32
N LEU A 435 -4.98 -6.85 -39.41
CA LEU A 435 -3.84 -7.14 -38.54
C LEU A 435 -2.74 -7.86 -39.35
N ALA A 436 -1.62 -7.18 -39.58
CA ALA A 436 -0.49 -7.72 -40.32
C ALA A 436 0.51 -8.45 -39.42
N VAL A 437 0.79 -7.90 -38.23
CA VAL A 437 1.67 -8.53 -37.26
C VAL A 437 1.07 -8.41 -35.87
N LEU A 438 1.05 -9.52 -35.15
CA LEU A 438 0.80 -9.56 -33.71
C LEU A 438 2.08 -10.01 -33.02
N ASP A 439 2.77 -9.09 -32.36
CA ASP A 439 4.04 -9.36 -31.68
C ASP A 439 3.81 -9.46 -30.17
N LEU A 440 4.02 -10.66 -29.63
CA LEU A 440 3.79 -11.04 -28.24
C LEU A 440 5.11 -10.92 -27.47
N VAL A 441 5.27 -9.81 -26.75
CA VAL A 441 6.47 -9.52 -25.94
C VAL A 441 6.21 -9.97 -24.51
N ALA A 442 6.73 -11.14 -24.13
CA ALA A 442 6.59 -11.65 -22.77
C ALA A 442 7.32 -10.74 -21.76
N GLN A 443 6.67 -10.42 -20.64
CA GLN A 443 7.28 -9.77 -19.49
C GLN A 443 7.10 -10.63 -18.23
N SER A 444 7.72 -10.22 -17.13
CA SER A 444 7.80 -10.99 -15.89
C SER A 444 6.43 -11.39 -15.33
N GLY A 445 6.34 -12.62 -14.84
CA GLY A 445 5.16 -13.17 -14.18
C GLY A 445 5.45 -13.70 -12.78
N THR A 446 4.41 -13.77 -11.96
CA THR A 446 4.41 -14.35 -10.62
C THR A 446 3.36 -15.45 -10.54
N GLY A 447 3.73 -16.62 -10.02
CA GLY A 447 2.80 -17.71 -9.72
C GLY A 447 2.43 -17.73 -8.25
N GLY A 448 1.19 -18.08 -7.93
CA GLY A 448 0.66 -18.13 -6.56
C GLY A 448 -0.59 -19.00 -6.44
N THR A 449 -1.20 -19.01 -5.25
CA THR A 449 -2.51 -19.63 -5.09
C THR A 449 -3.59 -18.71 -5.66
N CYS A 450 -4.73 -19.24 -6.08
CA CYS A 450 -5.81 -18.39 -6.61
C CYS A 450 -6.40 -17.42 -5.58
N ASP A 451 -6.18 -17.66 -4.28
CA ASP A 451 -6.61 -16.75 -3.21
C ASP A 451 -5.74 -15.47 -3.15
N ASP A 452 -4.57 -15.48 -3.79
CA ASP A 452 -3.63 -14.36 -3.84
C ASP A 452 -3.94 -13.35 -4.98
N PHE A 453 -4.92 -13.64 -5.85
CA PHE A 453 -5.23 -12.89 -7.10
C PHE A 453 -6.69 -12.52 -7.27
#